data_AF-A0AAD4G7S7-F1
#
_entry.id   AF-A0AAD4G7S7-F1
#
_cell.length_a   1.000
_cell.length_b   1.000
_cell.length_c   1.000
_cell.angle_alpha   90.00
_cell.angle_beta   90.00
_cell.angle_gamma   90.00
#
_symmetry.space_group_name_H-M   'P 1'
#
loop_
_entity.id
_entity.type
_entity.pdbx_description
1 polymer ?
#
loop_
_entity_poly.entity_id
_entity_poly.type
_entity_poly.pdbx_seq_one_letter_code
_entity_poly.pdbx_strand_id
1 'polypeptide(L)'
;KKFEEVLKWLDGLNCAEKQDVTLSLRQEDTCKWLFDTSQYRAWRGGETRSLWLRGKPGAGKSVLVSSVIDSFKRARGEGEIFIFFYCDFRNERSTSSAEVLRSILSQLLR
;
A
#
# COMPACT_ATOMS: atom_id res chain seq x y z
N LYS A 1 -12.28 -24.58 -3.06
CA LYS A 1 -11.33 -25.69 -2.82
C LYS A 1 -10.00 -25.46 -3.52
N LYS A 2 -9.84 -25.70 -4.85
CA LYS A 2 -8.55 -25.47 -5.55
C LYS A 2 -7.97 -24.05 -5.41
N PHE A 3 -8.82 -23.03 -5.41
CA PHE A 3 -8.38 -21.64 -5.34
C PHE A 3 -7.80 -21.24 -3.97
N GLU A 4 -8.44 -21.68 -2.89
CA GLU A 4 -7.95 -21.47 -1.52
C GLU A 4 -6.64 -22.22 -1.26
N GLU A 5 -6.47 -23.39 -1.88
CA GLU A 5 -5.20 -24.14 -1.85
C GLU A 5 -4.08 -23.34 -2.51
N VAL A 6 -4.33 -22.65 -3.63
CA VAL A 6 -3.36 -21.76 -4.27
C VAL A 6 -3.04 -20.55 -3.38
N LEU A 7 -4.04 -19.91 -2.79
CA LEU A 7 -3.80 -18.78 -1.86
C LEU A 7 -2.98 -19.22 -0.64
N LYS A 8 -3.26 -20.41 -0.10
CA LYS A 8 -2.49 -21.00 1.00
C LYS A 8 -1.07 -21.36 0.58
N TRP A 9 -0.87 -21.86 -0.64
CA TRP A 9 0.45 -22.17 -1.19
C TRP A 9 1.28 -20.91 -1.45
N LEU A 10 0.64 -19.83 -1.92
CA LEU A 10 1.31 -18.54 -2.11
C LEU A 10 1.83 -17.97 -0.79
N ASP A 11 1.10 -18.19 0.31
CA ASP A 11 1.44 -17.72 1.67
C ASP A 11 1.90 -16.25 1.71
N GLY A 12 1.25 -15.40 0.90
CA GLY A 12 1.65 -14.01 0.76
C GLY A 12 1.38 -13.23 2.05
N LEU A 13 2.35 -12.40 2.47
CA LEU A 13 2.20 -11.51 3.62
C LEU A 13 0.90 -10.68 3.57
N ASN A 14 0.19 -10.67 4.69
CA ASN A 14 -0.94 -9.79 4.91
C ASN A 14 -0.45 -8.43 5.39
N CYS A 15 -0.54 -7.41 4.52
CA CYS A 15 -0.15 -6.04 4.86
C CYS A 15 -1.26 -5.23 5.57
N ALA A 16 -2.45 -5.80 5.81
CA ALA A 16 -3.57 -5.08 6.41
C ALA A 16 -3.27 -4.60 7.84
N GLU A 17 -2.75 -5.49 8.70
CA GLU A 17 -2.40 -5.13 10.08
C GLU A 17 -1.39 -3.98 10.14
N LYS A 18 -0.36 -4.05 9.27
CA LYS A 18 0.63 -3.00 9.19
C LYS A 18 0.04 -1.69 8.66
N GLN A 19 -0.88 -1.74 7.70
CA GLN A 19 -1.60 -0.56 7.23
C GLN A 19 -2.38 0.07 8.38
N ASP A 20 -3.12 -0.72 9.16
CA ASP A 20 -3.97 -0.23 10.24
C ASP A 20 -3.14 0.42 11.36
N VAL A 21 -2.05 -0.23 11.77
CA VAL A 21 -1.08 0.33 12.72
C VAL A 21 -0.42 1.60 12.17
N THR A 22 -0.03 1.63 10.90
CA THR A 22 0.63 2.81 10.32
C THR A 22 -0.36 3.98 10.17
N LEU A 23 -1.62 3.69 9.87
CA LEU A 23 -2.67 4.69 9.76
C LEU A 23 -3.07 5.26 11.12
N SER A 24 -3.08 4.45 12.19
CA SER A 24 -3.40 4.93 13.55
C SER A 24 -2.37 5.90 14.11
N LEU A 25 -1.13 5.88 13.61
CA LEU A 25 -0.10 6.86 13.94
C LEU A 25 -0.36 8.25 13.32
N ARG A 26 -1.29 8.34 12.35
CA ARG A 26 -1.62 9.60 11.68
C ARG A 26 -2.30 10.55 12.65
N GLN A 27 -1.73 11.74 12.79
CA GLN A 27 -2.37 12.83 13.53
C GLN A 27 -3.51 13.44 12.71
N GLU A 28 -4.54 13.91 13.39
CA GLU A 28 -5.67 14.57 12.76
C GLU A 28 -5.22 15.74 11.88
N ASP A 29 -5.93 15.95 10.77
CA ASP A 29 -5.64 16.98 9.75
C ASP A 29 -4.26 16.94 9.05
N THR A 30 -3.38 16.02 9.43
CA THR A 30 -2.12 15.81 8.71
C THR A 30 -2.30 15.00 7.43
N CYS A 31 -1.28 14.98 6.58
CA CYS A 31 -1.21 14.25 5.30
C CYS A 31 -2.18 14.71 4.20
N LYS A 32 -3.17 15.56 4.52
CA LYS A 32 -4.15 16.10 3.57
C LYS A 32 -3.51 16.91 2.43
N TRP A 33 -2.47 17.68 2.75
CA TRP A 33 -1.77 18.53 1.79
C TRP A 33 -1.26 17.78 0.55
N LEU A 34 -0.95 16.48 0.65
CA LEU A 34 -0.45 15.70 -0.48
C LEU A 34 -1.48 15.62 -1.61
N PHE A 35 -2.76 15.48 -1.27
CA PHE A 35 -3.83 15.30 -2.26
C PHE A 35 -4.02 16.53 -3.15
N ASP A 36 -3.64 17.72 -2.66
CA ASP A 36 -3.75 18.98 -3.38
C ASP A 36 -2.54 19.26 -4.29
N THR A 37 -1.44 18.52 -4.13
CA THR A 37 -0.24 18.70 -4.94
C THR A 37 -0.47 18.34 -6.40
N SER A 38 0.18 19.06 -7.31
CA SER A 38 0.11 18.76 -8.74
C SER A 38 0.72 17.38 -9.06
N GLN A 39 1.78 16.98 -8.36
CA GLN A 39 2.43 15.69 -8.54
C GLN A 39 1.49 14.53 -8.17
N TYR A 40 0.78 14.63 -7.05
CA TYR A 40 -0.20 13.62 -6.68
C TYR A 40 -1.35 13.55 -7.68
N ARG A 41 -1.89 14.71 -8.10
CA ARG A 41 -3.00 14.76 -9.06
C ARG A 41 -2.60 14.20 -10.43
N ALA A 42 -1.42 14.54 -10.94
CA ALA A 42 -0.88 13.99 -12.19
C ALA A 42 -0.68 12.47 -12.10
N TRP A 43 -0.17 11.97 -10.97
CA TRP A 43 -0.04 10.51 -10.74
C TRP A 43 -1.40 9.81 -10.63
N ARG A 44 -2.34 10.39 -9.86
CA ARG A 44 -3.69 9.84 -9.67
C ARG A 44 -4.51 9.85 -10.96
N GLY A 45 -4.33 10.86 -11.81
CA GLY A 45 -4.95 10.98 -13.13
C GLY A 45 -4.27 10.15 -14.22
N GLY A 46 -3.14 9.51 -13.93
CA GLY A 46 -2.42 8.64 -14.87
C GLY A 46 -1.49 9.37 -15.85
N GLU A 47 -1.34 10.70 -15.75
CA GLU A 47 -0.36 11.48 -16.51
C GLU A 47 1.08 11.05 -16.18
N THR A 48 1.32 10.67 -14.91
CA THR A 48 2.57 10.06 -14.48
C THR A 48 2.35 8.66 -13.92
N ARG A 49 3.24 7.72 -14.25
CA ARG A 49 3.11 6.31 -13.84
C ARG A 49 3.53 6.05 -12.40
N SER A 50 4.31 6.94 -11.81
CA SER A 50 4.89 6.73 -10.48
C SER A 50 5.06 8.04 -9.74
N LEU A 51 4.73 8.04 -8.45
CA LEU A 51 4.98 9.13 -7.52
C LEU A 51 6.02 8.69 -6.50
N TRP A 52 7.15 9.39 -6.46
CA TRP A 52 8.22 9.09 -5.50
C TRP A 52 8.21 10.09 -4.35
N LEU A 53 7.99 9.61 -3.12
CA LEU A 53 8.08 10.41 -1.90
C LEU A 53 9.49 10.33 -1.27
N ARG A 54 10.27 11.42 -1.35
CA ARG A 54 11.60 11.54 -0.73
C ARG A 54 11.52 12.32 0.57
N GLY A 55 12.33 11.94 1.56
CA GLY A 55 12.43 12.66 2.81
C GLY A 55 13.33 11.94 3.81
N LYS A 56 13.79 12.67 4.82
CA LYS A 56 14.66 12.15 5.88
C LYS A 56 13.99 11.00 6.65
N PRO A 57 14.77 10.11 7.31
CA PRO A 57 14.22 9.17 8.29
C PRO A 57 13.34 9.90 9.31
N GLY A 58 12.23 9.29 9.73
CA GLY A 58 11.27 9.90 10.67
C GLY A 58 10.34 10.97 10.08
N ALA A 59 10.49 11.38 8.82
CA ALA A 59 9.65 12.43 8.21
C ALA A 59 8.19 12.02 7.92
N GLY A 60 7.69 10.92 8.49
CA GLY A 60 6.28 10.51 8.35
C GLY A 60 5.89 9.90 6.99
N LYS A 61 6.84 9.59 6.09
CA LYS A 61 6.56 9.06 4.74
C LYS A 61 5.60 7.86 4.72
N SER A 62 5.81 6.90 5.62
CA SER A 62 4.95 5.69 5.69
C SER A 62 3.52 6.03 6.14
N VAL A 63 3.36 7.01 7.04
CA VAL A 63 2.05 7.52 7.49
C VAL A 63 1.36 8.31 6.37
N LEU A 64 2.15 9.04 5.57
CA LEU A 64 1.64 9.73 4.38
C LEU A 64 1.12 8.72 3.34
N VAL A 65 1.89 7.66 3.06
CA VAL A 65 1.47 6.58 2.14
C VAL A 65 0.27 5.79 2.69
N SER A 66 0.20 5.54 4.00
CA SER A 66 -0.97 4.85 4.59
C SER A 66 -2.25 5.68 4.42
N SER A 67 -2.16 7.02 4.45
CA SER A 67 -3.27 7.92 4.13
C SER A 67 -3.73 7.79 2.68
N VAL A 68 -2.79 7.63 1.74
CA VAL A 68 -3.11 7.37 0.34
C VAL A 68 -3.80 6.01 0.19
N ILE A 69 -3.25 4.95 0.80
CA ILE A 69 -3.85 3.61 0.78
C ILE A 69 -5.28 3.64 1.32
N ASP A 70 -5.53 4.32 2.43
CA ASP A 70 -6.86 4.47 3.03
C ASP A 70 -7.83 5.22 2.09
N SER A 71 -7.38 6.29 1.44
CA SER A 71 -8.18 7.00 0.43
C SER A 71 -8.57 6.10 -0.74
N PHE A 72 -7.64 5.30 -1.26
CA PHE A 72 -7.93 4.34 -2.34
C PHE A 72 -8.89 3.24 -1.89
N LYS A 73 -8.73 2.69 -0.67
CA LYS A 73 -9.66 1.69 -0.11
C LYS A 73 -11.09 2.21 -0.02
N ARG A 74 -11.29 3.49 0.36
CA ARG A 74 -12.61 4.12 0.48
C ARG A 74 -13.23 4.51 -0.85
N ALA A 75 -12.41 4.90 -1.82
CA ALA A 75 -12.87 5.34 -3.14
C ALA A 75 -13.07 4.19 -4.14
N ARG A 76 -12.63 2.97 -3.79
CA ARG A 76 -12.68 1.79 -4.64
C ARG A 76 -14.12 1.44 -5.03
N GLY A 77 -14.39 1.37 -6.33
CA GLY A 77 -15.65 0.88 -6.88
C GLY A 77 -15.76 -0.66 -6.84
N GLU A 78 -16.96 -1.18 -7.07
CA GLU A 78 -17.16 -2.62 -7.24
C GLU A 78 -16.33 -3.15 -8.41
N GLY A 79 -15.55 -4.21 -8.17
CA GLY A 79 -14.73 -4.86 -9.20
C GLY A 79 -13.38 -4.20 -9.50
N GLU A 80 -13.09 -3.00 -8.99
CA GLU A 80 -11.74 -2.42 -9.11
C GLU A 80 -10.74 -3.23 -8.30
N ILE A 81 -9.49 -3.41 -8.74
CA ILE A 81 -8.45 -4.09 -7.95
C ILE A 81 -7.46 -3.06 -7.44
N PHE A 82 -7.23 -3.06 -6.12
CA PHE A 82 -6.23 -2.21 -5.49
C PHE A 82 -5.30 -3.06 -4.61
N ILE A 83 -4.00 -2.91 -4.84
CA ILE A 83 -2.96 -3.74 -4.23
C ILE A 83 -1.92 -2.82 -3.61
N PHE A 84 -1.46 -3.18 -2.42
CA PHE A 84 -0.38 -2.47 -1.75
C PHE A 84 0.51 -3.46 -1.01
N PHE A 85 1.75 -3.06 -0.77
CA PHE A 85 2.73 -3.87 -0.06
C PHE A 85 3.67 -2.97 0.73
N TYR A 86 4.12 -3.44 1.89
CA TYR A 86 5.11 -2.77 2.72
C TYR A 86 6.42 -3.53 2.73
N CYS A 87 7.47 -2.95 2.15
CA CYS A 87 8.83 -3.39 2.39
C CYS A 87 9.30 -2.87 3.77
N ASP A 88 9.38 -3.74 4.78
CA ASP A 88 9.88 -3.42 6.12
C ASP A 88 11.21 -4.13 6.37
N PHE A 89 12.28 -3.38 6.60
CA PHE A 89 13.57 -3.99 6.97
C PHE A 89 13.51 -4.75 8.30
N ARG A 90 12.51 -4.50 9.15
CA ARG A 90 12.28 -5.25 10.40
C ARG A 90 11.55 -6.57 10.19
N ASN A 91 11.01 -6.81 9.00
CA ASN A 91 10.42 -8.08 8.59
C ASN A 91 11.19 -8.59 7.38
N GLU A 92 12.13 -9.50 7.61
CA GLU A 92 13.01 -10.07 6.58
C GLU A 92 12.24 -10.70 5.42
N ARG A 93 11.07 -11.31 5.65
CA ARG A 93 10.25 -11.82 4.56
C ARG A 93 9.85 -10.69 3.61
N SER A 94 9.51 -9.53 4.15
CA SER A 94 8.99 -8.40 3.36
C SER A 94 10.03 -7.70 2.48
N THR A 95 11.31 -8.02 2.61
CA THR A 95 12.37 -7.48 1.74
C THR A 95 12.74 -8.43 0.59
N SER A 96 12.24 -9.66 0.60
CA SER A 96 12.42 -10.64 -0.47
C SER A 96 11.53 -10.33 -1.66
N SER A 97 12.10 -10.24 -2.87
CA SER A 97 11.35 -10.05 -4.11
C SER A 97 10.32 -11.15 -4.36
N ALA A 98 10.64 -12.39 -3.99
CA ALA A 98 9.70 -13.52 -4.10
C ALA A 98 8.48 -13.32 -3.19
N GLU A 99 8.67 -12.77 -1.99
CA GLU A 99 7.56 -12.46 -1.08
C GLU A 99 6.70 -11.33 -1.62
N VAL A 100 7.30 -10.25 -2.13
CA VAL A 100 6.55 -9.15 -2.76
C VAL A 100 5.62 -9.68 -3.85
N LEU A 101 6.14 -10.54 -4.74
CA LEU A 101 5.35 -11.14 -5.81
C LEU A 101 4.26 -12.07 -5.27
N ARG A 102 4.54 -12.92 -4.29
CA ARG A 102 3.55 -13.79 -3.63
C ARG A 102 2.41 -12.98 -3.00
N SER A 103 2.73 -11.90 -2.30
CA SER A 103 1.74 -11.01 -1.68
C SER A 103 0.89 -10.26 -2.70
N ILE A 104 1.50 -9.78 -3.79
CA ILE A 104 0.76 -9.14 -4.88
C ILE A 104 -0.20 -10.14 -5.55
N LEU A 105 0.29 -11.34 -5.89
CA LEU A 105 -0.54 -12.40 -6.48
C LEU A 105 -1.67 -12.83 -5.52
N SER A 106 -1.37 -12.96 -4.24
CA SER A 106 -2.39 -13.29 -3.23
C SER A 106 -3.48 -12.23 -3.13
N GLN A 107 -3.16 -10.94 -3.33
CA GLN A 107 -4.14 -9.86 -3.35
C GLN A 107 -4.92 -9.78 -4.68
N LEU A 108 -4.28 -10.09 -5.83
CA LEU A 108 -4.94 -10.14 -7.14
C LEU A 108 -5.99 -11.24 -7.22
N LEU A 109 -5.72 -12.36 -6.56
CA LEU A 109 -6.56 -13.54 -6.62
C LEU A 109 -7.73 -13.46 -5.62
N ARG A 110 -7.63 -12.66 -4.55
CA ARG A 110 -8.74 -12.50 -3.59
C ARG A 110 -9.88 -11.66 -4.15
#